data_AF-A0A920MTT5-F1
#
_entry.id   AF-A0A920MTT5-F1
#
_cell.length_a   1.000
_cell.length_b   1.000
_cell.length_c   1.000
_cell.angle_alpha   90.00
_cell.angle_beta   90.00
_cell.angle_gamma   90.00
#
_symmetry.space_group_name_H-M   'P 1'
#
loop_
_entity.id
_entity.type
_entity.pdbx_description
1 polymer ?
#
loop_
_entity_poly.entity_id
_entity_poly.type
_entity_poly.pdbx_seq_one_letter_code
_entity_poly.pdbx_strand_id
1 'polypeptide(L)' 'MNGKVLRFKNEPVRHKTLDLIGDLALLGVPIKGHVTAARAGHASNVEFVKKLKKEYSKELNKLWAENNHE' A
#
# COMPACT_ATOMS: atom_id res chain seq x y z
N MET A 1 -8.44 -25.58 11.51
CA MET A 1 -8.33 -24.97 10.16
C MET A 1 -9.56 -25.38 9.36
N ASN A 2 -10.36 -24.41 8.94
CA ASN A 2 -11.79 -24.58 8.63
C ASN A 2 -12.09 -25.23 7.26
N GLY A 3 -11.51 -26.39 6.93
CA GLY A 3 -11.87 -27.21 5.76
C GLY A 3 -11.82 -26.48 4.40
N LYS A 4 -11.26 -25.26 4.35
CA LYS A 4 -11.25 -24.41 3.17
C LYS A 4 -10.07 -24.80 2.30
N VAL A 5 -10.39 -25.26 1.11
CA VAL A 5 -9.43 -25.45 0.03
C VAL A 5 -8.83 -24.09 -0.32
N LEU A 6 -7.49 -24.01 -0.31
CA LEU A 6 -6.79 -22.82 -0.77
C LEU A 6 -7.14 -22.59 -2.24
N ARG A 7 -7.50 -21.37 -2.61
CA ARG A 7 -7.70 -20.97 -4.00
C ARG A 7 -6.39 -21.09 -4.79
N PHE A 8 -5.27 -20.85 -4.12
CA PHE A 8 -3.93 -20.96 -4.67
C PHE A 8 -2.96 -21.60 -3.69
N LYS A 9 -1.99 -22.37 -4.23
CA LYS A 9 -0.90 -22.95 -3.42
C LYS A 9 -0.11 -21.89 -2.64
N ASN A 10 -0.04 -20.65 -3.16
CA ASN A 10 0.66 -19.52 -2.55
C ASN A 10 -0.27 -18.41 -2.02
N GLU A 11 -1.53 -18.74 -1.71
CA GLU A 11 -2.52 -17.79 -1.20
C GLU A 11 -2.05 -16.96 0.02
N PRO A 12 -1.28 -17.49 1.00
CA PRO A 12 -0.75 -16.68 2.10
C PRO A 12 0.18 -15.55 1.65
N VAL A 13 1.02 -15.77 0.64
CA VAL A 13 1.90 -14.73 0.08
C VAL A 13 1.09 -13.70 -0.68
N ARG A 14 0.12 -14.14 -1.49
CA ARG A 14 -0.78 -13.24 -2.21
C ARG A 14 -1.56 -12.34 -1.27
N HIS A 15 -2.00 -12.87 -0.12
CA HIS A 15 -2.67 -12.08 0.90
C HIS A 15 -1.75 -10.99 1.46
N LYS A 16 -0.49 -11.31 1.80
CA LYS A 16 0.49 -10.30 2.21
C LYS A 16 0.78 -9.24 1.15
N THR A 17 0.77 -9.62 -0.13
CA THR A 17 0.88 -8.65 -1.23
C THR A 17 -0.34 -7.74 -1.28
N LEU A 18 -1.55 -8.28 -1.12
CA LEU A 18 -2.77 -7.50 -1.08
C LEU A 18 -2.79 -6.55 0.12
N ASP A 19 -2.33 -7.02 1.28
CA ASP A 19 -2.16 -6.23 2.51
C ASP A 19 -1.23 -5.04 2.27
N LEU A 20 -0.06 -5.27 1.64
CA LEU A 20 0.87 -4.21 1.27
C LEU A 20 0.23 -3.17 0.34
N ILE A 21 -0.53 -3.62 -0.66
CA ILE A 21 -1.25 -2.70 -1.57
C ILE A 21 -2.28 -1.88 -0.79
N GLY A 22 -3.02 -2.50 0.11
CA GLY A 22 -4.00 -1.83 0.97
C GLY A 22 -3.35 -0.80 1.89
N ASP A 23 -2.22 -1.14 2.52
CA ASP A 23 -1.47 -0.22 3.37
C ASP A 23 -0.94 0.98 2.57
N LEU A 24 -0.41 0.74 1.36
CA LEU A 24 0.06 1.81 0.46
C LEU A 24 -1.06 2.74 0.00
N ALA A 25 -2.28 2.23 -0.14
CA ALA A 25 -3.45 3.03 -0.51
C ALA A 25 -3.79 4.10 0.54
N LEU A 26 -3.32 3.98 1.79
CA LEU A 26 -3.45 5.01 2.82
C LEU A 26 -2.74 6.33 2.47
N LEU A 27 -1.85 6.34 1.47
CA LEU A 27 -1.28 7.57 0.93
C LEU A 27 -2.35 8.46 0.27
N GLY A 28 -3.43 7.85 -0.23
CA GLY A 28 -4.58 8.53 -0.83
C GLY A 28 -4.37 9.06 -2.25
N VAL A 29 -3.24 8.76 -2.87
CA VAL A 29 -2.98 9.01 -4.29
C VAL A 29 -2.43 7.75 -4.96
N PRO A 30 -2.66 7.54 -6.27
CA PRO A 30 -2.08 6.40 -6.98
C PRO A 30 -0.55 6.51 -7.02
N ILE A 31 0.13 5.43 -6.60
CA ILE A 31 1.59 5.35 -6.62
C ILE A 31 2.02 4.73 -7.95
N LYS A 32 2.79 5.48 -8.73
CA LYS A 32 3.48 4.96 -9.92
C LYS A 32 4.93 4.66 -9.57
N GLY A 33 5.23 3.40 -9.27
CA GLY A 33 6.59 2.99 -8.89
C GLY A 33 6.74 1.49 -8.70
N HIS A 34 7.96 1.07 -8.42
CA HIS A 34 8.29 -0.31 -8.07
C HIS A 34 8.50 -0.42 -6.56
N VAL A 35 7.77 -1.33 -5.90
CA VAL A 35 7.84 -1.53 -4.45
C VAL A 35 8.41 -2.91 -4.15
N THR A 36 9.51 -2.95 -3.40
CA THR A 36 10.10 -4.18 -2.86
C THR A 36 9.90 -4.24 -1.36
N ALA A 37 9.34 -5.33 -0.86
CA ALA A 37 9.12 -5.55 0.57
C ALA A 37 9.66 -6.93 0.98
N ALA A 38 10.49 -6.97 2.01
CA ALA A 38 11.03 -8.21 2.57
C ALA A 38 10.67 -8.30 4.05
N ARG A 39 9.99 -9.38 4.44
CA ARG A 39 9.50 -9.60 5.82
C ARG A 39 8.65 -8.44 6.38
N ALA A 40 8.00 -7.69 5.50
CA ALA A 40 7.16 -6.56 5.89
C ALA A 40 5.82 -7.03 6.49
N GLY A 41 5.28 -6.21 7.39
CA GLY A 41 3.92 -6.34 7.93
C GLY A 41 3.23 -4.99 8.01
N HIS A 42 1.99 -4.95 8.50
CA HIS A 42 1.19 -3.72 8.49
C HIS A 42 1.86 -2.54 9.18
N ALA A 43 2.47 -2.75 10.35
CA ALA A 43 3.16 -1.68 11.09
C ALA A 43 4.26 -1.01 10.24
N SER A 44 5.13 -1.81 9.61
CA SER A 44 6.20 -1.28 8.76
C SER A 44 5.68 -0.60 7.51
N ASN A 45 4.61 -1.13 6.90
CA ASN A 45 4.00 -0.56 5.71
C ASN A 45 3.38 0.81 6.02
N VAL A 46 2.63 0.90 7.12
CA VAL A 46 1.98 2.13 7.58
C VAL A 46 3.02 3.19 7.95
N GLU A 47 4.10 2.82 8.64
CA GLU A 47 5.21 3.74 8.93
C GLU A 47 5.88 4.26 7.67
N PHE A 48 6.11 3.38 6.69
CA PHE A 48 6.65 3.76 5.39
C PHE A 48 5.75 4.79 4.68
N VAL A 49 4.43 4.56 4.66
CA VAL A 49 3.46 5.49 4.07
C VAL A 49 3.44 6.83 4.81
N LYS A 50 3.49 6.83 6.15
CA LYS A 50 3.60 8.06 6.94
C LYS A 50 4.86 8.85 6.59
N LYS A 51 5.99 8.16 6.41
CA LYS A 51 7.25 8.78 6.00
C LYS A 51 7.15 9.37 4.60
N LEU A 52 6.60 8.64 3.64
CA LEU A 52 6.33 9.13 2.29
C LEU A 52 5.44 10.39 2.30
N LYS A 53 4.34 10.36 3.06
CA LYS A 53 3.44 11.50 3.18
C LYS A 53 4.14 12.74 3.75
N LYS A 54 5.05 12.55 4.71
CA LYS A 54 5.84 13.64 5.29
C LYS A 54 6.83 14.22 4.28
N GLU A 55 7.56 13.36 3.58
CA GLU A 55 8.59 13.76 2.61
C GLU A 55 7.98 14.48 1.41
N TYR A 56 6.91 13.93 0.84
CA TYR A 56 6.26 14.41 -0.39
C TYR A 56 5.02 15.26 -0.12
N SER A 57 4.90 15.86 1.07
CA SER A 57 3.69 16.59 1.48
C SER A 57 3.29 17.68 0.49
N LYS A 58 4.26 18.42 -0.08
CA LYS A 58 4.01 19.51 -1.02
C LYS A 58 3.49 18.99 -2.36
N GLU A 59 4.13 17.98 -2.91
CA GLU A 59 3.76 17.32 -4.17
C GLU A 59 2.40 16.66 -4.05
N LEU A 60 2.14 15.98 -2.93
CA LEU A 60 0.85 15.39 -2.63
C LEU A 60 -0.22 16.48 -2.58
N ASN A 61 -0.04 17.56 -1.83
CA ASN A 61 -1.02 18.65 -1.77
C ASN A 61 -1.33 19.24 -3.15
N LYS A 62 -0.32 19.37 -4.01
CA LYS A 62 -0.51 19.80 -5.41
C LYS A 62 -1.33 18.79 -6.21
N LEU A 63 -0.98 17.50 -6.17
CA LEU A 63 -1.74 16.44 -6.83
C LEU A 63 -3.19 16.38 -6.33
N TRP A 64 -3.42 16.55 -5.03
CA TRP A 64 -4.76 16.60 -4.45
C TRP A 64 -5.54 17.80 -4.99
N ALA A 65 -4.92 18.99 -5.09
CA ALA A 65 -5.59 20.15 -5.68
C ALA A 65 -5.99 19.88 -7.14
N GLU A 66 -5.10 19.26 -7.93
CA GLU A 66 -5.35 18.95 -9.35
C GLU A 66 -6.48 17.91 -9.53
N ASN A 67 -6.53 16.87 -8.69
CA ASN A 67 -7.54 15.79 -8.82
C ASN A 67 -8.95 16.15 -8.30
N ASN A 68 -9.12 17.27 -7.56
CA ASN A 68 -10.43 17.69 -7.02
C ASN A 68 -11.11 18.77 -7.88
N HIS A 69 -10.54 19.09 -9.05
CA HIS A 69 -11.07 20.10 -9.99
C HIS A 69 -11.73 19.49 -11.25
N GLU A 70 -11.90 18.17 -11.32
CA GLU A 70 -12.74 17.45 -12.30
C GLU A 70 -14.05 16.96 -11.65
#